data_AF-A0A937XDQ0-F1
#
_entry.id   AF-A0A937XDQ0-F1
#
_cell.length_a   1.000
_cell.length_b   1.000
_cell.length_c   1.000
_cell.angle_alpha   90.00
_cell.angle_beta   90.00
_cell.angle_gamma   90.00
#
_symmetry.space_group_name_H-M   'P 1'
#
loop_
_entity.id
_entity.type
_entity.pdbx_description
1 polymer ?
#
loop_
_entity_poly.entity_id
_entity_poly.type
_entity_poly.pdbx_seq_one_letter_code
_entity_poly.pdbx_strand_id
1 'polypeptide(L)'
;MSSFVKRFKPGRFLWTALVTLYFLFFFTNFLRDAIPDRMALPTLFAYLFVLWLSIEYYFGSPFFQSGVVEHSALWRGVFAFFVYPFFAYLAGDFIWWHWTQIPVPAVVTGLLGLAVFGLGTYLRLGTLFALLGIAQVRPPARGSKEETLLLPEKRFVALRFQRFVRHPRYFATFIQLVGAALVFRSWGGLVLAAAVGLPLLLTQTRSEDARLSDLLKSEFKTYTESVPAFWPRFR
;
A
#
# COMPACT_ATOMS: atom_id res chain seq x y z
N MET A 1 18.99 1.77 3.75
CA MET A 1 18.39 3.11 3.52
C MET A 1 16.92 3.12 3.94
N SER A 2 16.54 3.89 4.97
CA SER A 2 15.13 4.28 5.15
C SER A 2 14.78 5.33 4.09
N SER A 3 13.85 5.00 3.20
CA SER A 3 13.63 5.71 1.94
C SER A 3 12.77 6.98 2.05
N PHE A 4 12.34 7.36 3.25
CA PHE A 4 11.40 8.47 3.42
C PHE A 4 12.03 9.84 3.12
N VAL A 5 11.39 10.58 2.21
CA VAL A 5 11.78 11.95 1.86
C VAL A 5 11.06 12.94 2.78
N LYS A 6 11.79 13.62 3.68
CA LYS A 6 11.21 14.67 4.54
C LYS A 6 11.33 16.08 3.98
N ARG A 7 12.37 16.32 3.18
CA ARG A 7 12.63 17.63 2.59
C ARG A 7 11.98 17.69 1.22
N PHE A 8 11.37 18.81 0.90
CA PHE A 8 10.78 19.02 -0.41
C PHE A 8 11.85 18.87 -1.50
N LYS A 9 11.59 17.98 -2.47
CA LYS A 9 12.47 17.75 -3.62
C LYS A 9 11.76 18.22 -4.91
N PRO A 10 12.07 19.42 -5.43
CA PRO A 10 11.33 20.01 -6.54
C PRO A 10 11.37 19.15 -7.81
N GLY A 11 12.54 18.60 -8.17
CA GLY A 11 12.65 17.72 -9.35
C GLY A 11 11.81 16.44 -9.22
N ARG A 12 11.82 15.80 -8.05
CA ARG A 12 10.99 14.62 -7.78
C ARG A 12 9.50 14.98 -7.80
N PHE A 13 9.14 16.13 -7.25
CA PHE A 13 7.76 16.62 -7.24
C PHE A 13 7.25 16.84 -8.67
N LEU A 14 7.98 17.59 -9.48
CA LEU A 14 7.62 17.86 -10.87
C LEU A 14 7.47 16.57 -11.68
N TRP A 15 8.45 15.67 -11.59
CA TRP A 15 8.37 14.36 -12.23
C TRP A 15 7.12 13.59 -11.80
N THR A 16 6.86 13.53 -10.49
CA THR A 16 5.69 12.84 -9.94
C THR A 16 4.39 13.46 -10.47
N ALA A 17 4.29 14.78 -10.52
CA ALA A 17 3.10 15.48 -11.02
C ALA A 17 2.86 15.19 -12.52
N LEU A 18 3.91 15.25 -13.35
CA LEU A 18 3.82 14.96 -14.78
C LEU A 18 3.41 13.51 -15.05
N VAL A 19 4.05 12.56 -14.37
CA VAL A 19 3.72 11.13 -14.50
C VAL A 19 2.30 10.83 -14.02
N THR A 20 1.88 11.47 -12.92
CA THR A 20 0.50 11.36 -12.41
C THR A 20 -0.48 11.84 -13.47
N LEU A 21 -0.28 13.04 -14.01
CA LEU A 21 -1.15 13.62 -15.04
C LEU A 21 -1.23 12.72 -16.28
N TYR A 22 -0.09 12.21 -16.75
CA TYR A 22 -0.03 11.26 -17.85
C TYR A 22 -0.90 10.02 -17.59
N PHE A 23 -0.75 9.38 -16.42
CA PHE A 23 -1.53 8.17 -16.11
C PHE A 23 -3.02 8.44 -15.95
N LEU A 24 -3.42 9.59 -15.41
CA LEU A 24 -4.83 9.97 -15.33
C LEU A 24 -5.44 10.08 -16.74
N PHE A 25 -4.76 10.75 -17.67
CA PHE A 25 -5.23 10.82 -19.06
C PHE A 25 -5.22 9.45 -19.76
N PHE A 26 -4.15 8.67 -19.56
CA PHE A 26 -4.03 7.33 -20.13
C PHE A 26 -5.20 6.43 -19.72
N PHE A 27 -5.50 6.32 -18.42
CA PHE A 27 -6.58 5.44 -17.96
C PHE A 27 -7.95 5.93 -18.42
N THR A 28 -8.19 7.23 -18.47
CA THR A 28 -9.45 7.78 -18.96
C THR A 28 -9.69 7.45 -20.42
N ASN A 29 -8.69 7.67 -21.28
CA ASN A 29 -8.82 7.36 -22.70
C ASN A 29 -8.94 5.84 -22.91
N PHE A 30 -8.07 5.05 -22.26
CA PHE A 30 -8.09 3.60 -22.36
C PHE A 30 -9.45 3.00 -21.96
N LEU A 31 -10.01 3.41 -20.82
CA LEU A 31 -11.29 2.86 -20.34
C LEU A 31 -12.48 3.38 -21.14
N ARG A 32 -12.41 4.61 -21.67
CA ARG A 32 -13.41 5.14 -22.60
C ARG A 32 -13.48 4.31 -23.88
N ASP A 33 -12.33 3.90 -24.39
CA ASP A 33 -12.26 3.09 -25.61
C ASP A 33 -12.63 1.63 -25.34
N ALA A 34 -12.17 1.07 -24.22
CA ALA A 34 -12.34 -0.35 -23.92
C ALA A 34 -13.76 -0.71 -23.43
N ILE A 35 -14.38 0.13 -22.59
CA ILE A 35 -15.65 -0.16 -21.91
C ILE A 35 -16.51 1.12 -21.68
N PRO A 36 -16.89 1.84 -22.75
CA PRO A 36 -17.52 3.16 -22.64
C PRO A 36 -18.73 3.21 -21.69
N ASP A 37 -19.59 2.20 -21.72
CA ASP A 37 -20.83 2.16 -20.93
C ASP A 37 -20.59 1.89 -19.43
N ARG A 38 -19.41 1.39 -19.06
CA ARG A 38 -19.08 0.93 -17.71
C ARG A 38 -17.80 1.57 -17.14
N MET A 39 -17.23 2.53 -17.85
CA MET A 39 -15.91 3.08 -17.51
C MET A 39 -15.87 3.84 -16.17
N ALA A 40 -17.00 4.39 -15.69
CA ALA A 40 -17.00 5.34 -14.58
C ALA A 40 -16.31 4.82 -13.31
N LEU A 41 -16.67 3.60 -12.84
CA LEU A 41 -16.12 3.04 -11.60
C LEU A 41 -14.66 2.62 -11.75
N PRO A 42 -14.25 1.89 -12.81
CA PRO A 42 -12.83 1.64 -13.09
C PRO A 42 -11.99 2.91 -13.23
N THR A 43 -12.51 3.98 -13.84
CA THR A 43 -11.79 5.25 -14.01
C THR A 43 -11.60 5.95 -12.65
N LEU A 44 -12.64 6.03 -11.82
CA LEU A 44 -12.52 6.56 -10.46
C LEU A 44 -11.52 5.77 -9.62
N PHE A 45 -11.55 4.44 -9.73
CA PHE A 45 -10.56 3.58 -9.09
C PHE A 45 -9.14 3.89 -9.58
N ALA A 46 -8.93 3.99 -10.90
CA ALA A 46 -7.63 4.29 -11.49
C ALA A 46 -7.11 5.65 -11.01
N TYR A 47 -7.98 6.66 -10.88
CA TYR A 47 -7.62 7.96 -10.33
C TYR A 47 -7.17 7.85 -8.87
N LEU A 48 -7.93 7.19 -8.02
CA LEU A 48 -7.56 6.97 -6.61
C LEU A 48 -6.24 6.20 -6.50
N PHE A 49 -6.08 5.16 -7.32
CA PHE A 49 -4.87 4.34 -7.37
C PHE A 49 -3.64 5.15 -7.77
N VAL A 50 -3.72 5.93 -8.85
CA VAL A 50 -2.61 6.76 -9.36
C VAL A 50 -2.25 7.87 -8.39
N LEU A 51 -3.25 8.57 -7.82
CA LEU A 51 -3.02 9.62 -6.82
C LEU A 51 -2.39 9.07 -5.53
N TRP A 52 -2.84 7.90 -5.08
CA TRP A 52 -2.24 7.22 -3.95
C TRP A 52 -0.78 6.83 -4.22
N LEU A 53 -0.50 6.21 -5.37
CA LEU A 53 0.86 5.83 -5.76
C LEU A 53 1.76 7.06 -5.91
N SER A 54 1.26 8.17 -6.43
CA SER A 54 2.07 9.38 -6.60
C SER A 54 2.54 9.94 -5.25
N ILE A 55 1.68 9.93 -4.23
CA ILE A 55 2.04 10.34 -2.87
C ILE A 55 3.08 9.40 -2.28
N GLU A 56 2.84 8.09 -2.31
CA GLU A 56 3.79 7.09 -1.79
C GLU A 56 5.15 7.20 -2.49
N TYR A 57 5.14 7.33 -3.82
CA TYR A 57 6.35 7.53 -4.63
C TYR A 57 7.07 8.80 -4.24
N TYR A 58 6.37 9.93 -4.09
CA TYR A 58 7.00 11.21 -3.76
C TYR A 58 7.76 11.11 -2.43
N PHE A 59 7.11 10.55 -1.42
CA PHE A 59 7.71 10.35 -0.10
C PHE A 59 8.73 9.21 -0.05
N GLY A 60 9.02 8.56 -1.17
CA GLY A 60 10.00 7.48 -1.27
C GLY A 60 9.56 6.20 -0.58
N SER A 61 8.29 6.10 -0.22
CA SER A 61 7.73 4.92 0.40
C SER A 61 7.59 3.80 -0.64
N PRO A 62 8.02 2.57 -0.34
CA PRO A 62 7.80 1.45 -1.23
C PRO A 62 6.30 1.14 -1.33
N PHE A 63 5.80 0.98 -2.55
CA PHE A 63 4.36 0.82 -2.83
C PHE A 63 3.71 -0.32 -2.05
N PHE A 64 4.44 -1.41 -1.79
CA PHE A 64 3.88 -2.64 -1.22
C PHE A 64 4.53 -3.08 0.10
N GLN A 65 5.45 -2.27 0.63
CA GLN A 65 6.14 -2.55 1.90
C GLN A 65 5.86 -1.41 2.89
N SER A 66 6.13 -1.65 4.17
CA SER A 66 5.85 -0.65 5.20
C SER A 66 6.72 0.60 5.06
N GLY A 67 7.94 0.47 4.52
CA GLY A 67 8.95 1.52 4.52
C GLY A 67 9.68 1.70 5.86
N VAL A 68 9.25 1.01 6.92
CA VAL A 68 9.77 1.15 8.29
C VAL A 68 11.15 0.52 8.42
N VAL A 69 11.35 -0.63 7.78
CA VAL A 69 12.59 -1.39 7.82
C VAL A 69 13.16 -1.52 6.41
N GLU A 70 14.48 -1.69 6.30
CA GLU A 70 15.14 -1.88 5.00
C GLU A 70 14.50 -3.01 4.19
N HIS A 71 14.30 -2.76 2.91
CA HIS A 71 13.61 -3.72 2.05
C HIS A 71 14.58 -4.77 1.53
N SER A 72 14.19 -6.03 1.59
CA SER A 72 14.84 -7.07 0.79
C SER A 72 14.45 -6.88 -0.68
N ALA A 73 15.46 -6.74 -1.56
CA ALA A 73 15.26 -6.60 -3.00
C ALA A 73 14.47 -7.78 -3.59
N LEU A 74 14.75 -9.00 -3.11
CA LEU A 74 14.05 -10.22 -3.51
C LEU A 74 12.55 -10.13 -3.17
N TRP A 75 12.22 -9.79 -1.91
CA TRP A 75 10.83 -9.70 -1.48
C TRP A 75 10.06 -8.58 -2.18
N ARG A 76 10.74 -7.48 -2.50
CA ARG A 76 10.17 -6.41 -3.33
C ARG A 76 9.85 -6.90 -4.75
N GLY A 77 10.76 -7.67 -5.35
CA GLY A 77 10.55 -8.30 -6.66
C GLY A 77 9.37 -9.26 -6.66
N VAL A 78 9.30 -10.16 -5.66
CA VAL A 78 8.17 -11.10 -5.50
C VAL A 78 6.84 -10.37 -5.36
N PHE A 79 6.79 -9.30 -4.56
CA PHE A 79 5.57 -8.50 -4.42
C PHE A 79 5.17 -7.80 -5.70
N ALA A 80 6.11 -7.19 -6.42
CA ALA A 80 5.84 -6.57 -7.71
C ALA A 80 5.31 -7.59 -8.72
N PHE A 81 5.90 -8.79 -8.74
CA PHE A 81 5.48 -9.89 -9.61
C PHE A 81 4.11 -10.47 -9.25
N PHE A 82 3.62 -10.26 -8.02
CA PHE A 82 2.24 -10.58 -7.69
C PHE A 82 1.29 -9.43 -8.03
N VAL A 83 1.60 -8.20 -7.58
CA VAL A 83 0.65 -7.08 -7.62
C VAL A 83 0.41 -6.57 -9.04
N TYR A 84 1.44 -6.49 -9.90
CA TYR A 84 1.21 -6.01 -11.27
C TYR A 84 0.39 -7.00 -12.10
N PRO A 85 0.69 -8.31 -12.11
CA PRO A 85 -0.18 -9.29 -12.76
C PRO A 85 -1.56 -9.38 -12.12
N PHE A 86 -1.69 -9.15 -10.81
CA PHE A 86 -3.01 -9.07 -10.16
C PHE A 86 -3.88 -7.99 -10.78
N PHE A 87 -3.39 -6.75 -10.91
CA PHE A 87 -4.16 -5.68 -11.55
C PHE A 87 -4.41 -5.91 -13.04
N ALA A 88 -3.43 -6.45 -13.75
CA ALA A 88 -3.59 -6.83 -15.15
C ALA A 88 -4.68 -7.91 -15.32
N TYR A 89 -4.70 -8.90 -14.43
CA TYR A 89 -5.73 -9.93 -14.38
C TYR A 89 -7.11 -9.33 -14.09
N LEU A 90 -7.25 -8.45 -13.10
CA LEU A 90 -8.52 -7.80 -12.77
C LEU A 90 -9.08 -7.02 -13.96
N ALA A 91 -8.24 -6.19 -14.59
CA ALA A 91 -8.64 -5.42 -15.77
C ALA A 91 -8.97 -6.35 -16.94
N GLY A 92 -8.15 -7.39 -17.16
CA GLY A 92 -8.34 -8.32 -18.26
C GLY A 92 -9.61 -9.16 -18.14
N ASP A 93 -9.89 -9.65 -16.94
CA ASP A 93 -11.11 -10.39 -16.63
C ASP A 93 -12.35 -9.50 -16.73
N PHE A 94 -12.25 -8.24 -16.29
CA PHE A 94 -13.38 -7.32 -16.36
C PHE A 94 -13.70 -6.82 -17.76
N ILE A 95 -12.68 -6.63 -18.61
CA ILE A 95 -12.85 -6.06 -19.97
C ILE A 95 -13.11 -7.16 -21.00
N TRP A 96 -12.37 -8.28 -20.96
CA TRP A 96 -12.36 -9.26 -22.05
C TRP A 96 -12.79 -10.67 -21.64
N TRP A 97 -12.25 -11.23 -20.56
CA TRP A 97 -12.41 -12.68 -20.31
C TRP A 97 -13.72 -13.04 -19.61
N HIS A 98 -14.14 -12.22 -18.65
CA HIS A 98 -15.34 -12.40 -17.85
C HIS A 98 -15.45 -13.76 -17.14
N TRP A 99 -14.32 -14.43 -16.87
CA TRP A 99 -14.28 -15.77 -16.28
C TRP A 99 -14.70 -15.76 -14.81
N THR A 100 -14.35 -14.71 -14.07
CA THR A 100 -14.52 -14.69 -12.61
C THR A 100 -15.42 -13.58 -12.10
N GLN A 101 -16.37 -13.18 -12.92
CA GLN A 101 -17.27 -12.08 -12.61
C GLN A 101 -18.29 -12.48 -11.55
N ILE A 102 -18.40 -11.68 -10.49
CA ILE A 102 -19.39 -11.81 -9.43
C ILE A 102 -20.77 -11.50 -10.04
N PRO A 103 -21.80 -12.34 -9.83
CA PRO A 103 -23.14 -12.16 -10.41
C PRO A 103 -23.97 -11.12 -9.65
N VAL A 104 -23.39 -9.95 -9.36
CA VAL A 104 -24.00 -8.81 -8.67
C VAL A 104 -23.80 -7.56 -9.54
N PRO A 105 -24.75 -6.59 -9.58
CA PRO A 105 -24.60 -5.38 -10.39
C PRO A 105 -23.30 -4.63 -10.13
N ALA A 106 -22.66 -4.16 -11.21
CA ALA A 106 -21.35 -3.50 -11.15
C ALA A 106 -21.33 -2.26 -10.27
N VAL A 107 -22.45 -1.54 -10.19
CA VAL A 107 -22.58 -0.36 -9.33
C VAL A 107 -22.47 -0.74 -7.85
N VAL A 108 -23.09 -1.85 -7.45
CA VAL A 108 -23.10 -2.29 -6.04
C VAL A 108 -21.72 -2.74 -5.61
N THR A 109 -21.12 -3.70 -6.33
CA THR A 109 -19.78 -4.20 -6.02
C THR A 109 -18.72 -3.12 -6.21
N GLY A 110 -18.89 -2.25 -7.22
CA GLY A 110 -17.93 -1.23 -7.55
C GLY A 110 -17.89 -0.07 -6.56
N LEU A 111 -19.05 0.40 -6.08
CA LEU A 111 -19.10 1.40 -5.01
C LEU A 111 -18.55 0.83 -3.70
N LEU A 112 -18.90 -0.42 -3.36
CA LEU A 112 -18.32 -1.10 -2.20
C LEU A 112 -16.80 -1.24 -2.35
N GLY A 113 -16.33 -1.65 -3.53
CA GLY A 113 -14.91 -1.78 -3.84
C GLY A 113 -14.15 -0.48 -3.73
N LEU A 114 -14.70 0.63 -4.23
CA LEU A 114 -14.13 1.97 -4.09
C LEU A 114 -14.06 2.40 -2.62
N ALA A 115 -15.12 2.15 -1.84
CA ALA A 115 -15.13 2.46 -0.41
C ALA A 115 -14.06 1.64 0.34
N VAL A 116 -13.95 0.34 0.07
CA VAL A 116 -12.94 -0.55 0.67
C VAL A 116 -11.53 -0.13 0.24
N PHE A 117 -11.31 0.15 -1.05
CA PHE A 117 -10.02 0.61 -1.55
C PHE A 117 -9.62 1.98 -0.96
N GLY A 118 -10.59 2.90 -0.86
CA GLY A 118 -10.43 4.20 -0.25
C GLY A 118 -10.06 4.10 1.24
N LEU A 119 -10.71 3.20 1.99
CA LEU A 119 -10.36 2.90 3.37
C LEU A 119 -8.92 2.40 3.49
N GLY A 120 -8.52 1.43 2.65
CA GLY A 120 -7.14 0.95 2.62
C GLY A 120 -6.15 2.07 2.31
N THR A 121 -6.47 2.93 1.35
CA THR A 121 -5.66 4.10 0.97
C THR A 121 -5.52 5.09 2.13
N TYR A 122 -6.63 5.40 2.82
CA TYR A 122 -6.65 6.24 4.01
C TYR A 122 -5.75 5.69 5.12
N LEU A 123 -5.86 4.40 5.44
CA LEU A 123 -5.03 3.75 6.45
C LEU A 123 -3.54 3.79 6.08
N ARG A 124 -3.24 3.58 4.79
CA ARG A 124 -1.86 3.56 4.29
C ARG A 124 -1.21 4.94 4.36
N LEU A 125 -1.89 5.96 3.84
CA LEU A 125 -1.42 7.35 3.84
C LEU A 125 -1.42 7.94 5.25
N GLY A 126 -2.44 7.66 6.06
CA GLY A 126 -2.49 8.06 7.45
C GLY A 126 -1.30 7.51 8.25
N THR A 127 -0.92 6.25 8.00
CA THR A 127 0.29 5.69 8.59
C THR A 127 1.56 6.33 8.03
N LEU A 128 1.64 6.60 6.73
CA LEU A 128 2.79 7.27 6.12
C LEU A 128 3.05 8.62 6.77
N PHE A 129 2.03 9.47 6.86
CA PHE A 129 2.16 10.82 7.44
C PHE A 129 2.47 10.76 8.93
N ALA A 130 1.91 9.79 9.66
CA ALA A 130 2.26 9.55 11.06
C ALA A 130 3.74 9.18 11.23
N LEU A 131 4.27 8.29 10.38
CA LEU A 131 5.69 7.91 10.37
C LEU A 131 6.59 9.10 10.01
N LEU A 132 6.22 9.87 8.97
CA LEU A 132 6.96 11.07 8.58
C LEU A 132 7.01 12.12 9.70
N GLY A 133 5.93 12.26 10.47
CA GLY A 133 5.84 13.20 11.59
C GLY A 133 6.70 12.84 12.81
N ILE A 134 6.94 11.55 13.06
CA ILE A 134 7.80 11.11 14.17
C ILE A 134 9.25 10.87 13.76
N ALA A 135 9.49 10.65 12.47
CA ALA A 135 10.80 10.29 12.00
C ALA A 135 11.78 11.44 12.24
N GLN A 136 12.99 11.10 12.67
CA GLN A 136 14.12 12.02 12.82
C GLN A 136 15.21 11.69 11.81
N VAL A 137 15.94 12.69 11.35
CA VAL A 137 17.10 12.50 10.44
C VAL A 137 18.34 12.66 11.28
N ARG A 138 19.15 11.59 11.41
CA ARG A 138 20.47 11.72 12.02
C ARG A 138 21.43 12.24 10.94
N PRO A 139 22.18 13.33 11.21
CA PRO A 139 23.21 13.77 10.29
C PRO A 139 24.23 12.63 10.09
N PRO A 140 24.79 12.50 8.87
CA PRO A 140 25.73 11.44 8.57
C PRO A 140 26.94 11.46 9.51
N ALA A 141 27.42 10.29 9.90
CA ALA A 141 28.68 10.17 10.62
C ALA A 141 29.84 10.63 9.71
N ARG A 142 30.89 11.21 10.30
CA ARG A 142 32.06 11.76 9.60
C ARG A 142 32.63 10.71 8.63
N GLY A 143 32.50 10.95 7.31
CA GLY A 143 32.96 10.05 6.24
C GLY A 143 31.86 9.27 5.50
N SER A 144 30.63 9.24 6.01
CA SER A 144 29.46 8.67 5.29
C SER A 144 28.65 9.79 4.62
N LYS A 145 28.05 9.54 3.45
CA LYS A 145 27.07 10.45 2.83
C LYS A 145 25.63 10.12 3.25
N GLU A 146 25.43 9.08 4.07
CA GLU A 146 24.12 8.51 4.33
C GLU A 146 23.46 9.07 5.58
N GLU A 147 22.32 9.72 5.39
CA GLU A 147 21.42 10.09 6.48
C GLU A 147 20.67 8.85 6.99
N THR A 148 20.78 8.54 8.28
CA THR A 148 20.02 7.45 8.90
C THR A 148 18.71 7.97 9.46
N LEU A 149 17.61 7.36 9.07
CA LEU A 149 16.30 7.69 9.62
C LEU A 149 16.13 6.98 10.97
N LEU A 150 15.90 7.75 12.02
CA LEU A 150 15.64 7.23 13.35
C LEU A 150 14.14 7.35 13.64
N LEU A 151 13.53 6.23 14.01
CA LEU A 151 12.16 6.19 14.50
C LEU A 151 12.21 6.06 16.03
N PRO A 152 11.77 7.08 16.80
CA PRO A 152 11.80 6.99 18.25
C PRO A 152 10.87 5.88 18.74
N GLU A 153 11.42 4.90 19.45
CA GLU A 153 10.74 3.65 19.83
C GLU A 153 9.37 3.89 20.48
N LYS A 154 9.35 4.70 21.55
CA LYS A 154 8.12 5.05 22.29
C LYS A 154 7.08 5.79 21.45
N ARG A 155 7.52 6.64 20.50
CA ARG A 155 6.60 7.38 19.62
C ARG A 155 6.04 6.49 18.52
N PHE A 156 6.83 5.53 18.03
CA PHE A 156 6.42 4.57 17.01
C PHE A 156 5.28 3.67 17.51
N VAL A 157 5.45 3.04 18.68
CA VAL A 157 4.42 2.18 19.27
C VAL A 157 3.17 2.97 19.69
N ALA A 158 3.34 4.26 19.99
CA ALA A 158 2.24 5.15 20.36
C ALA A 158 1.43 5.69 19.17
N LEU A 159 1.83 5.44 17.92
CA LEU A 159 1.10 5.91 16.74
C LEU A 159 -0.31 5.29 16.71
N ARG A 160 -1.29 6.08 16.24
CA ARG A 160 -2.72 5.72 16.28
C ARG A 160 -3.01 4.36 15.64
N PHE A 161 -2.51 4.11 14.44
CA PHE A 161 -2.81 2.87 13.71
C PHE A 161 -2.00 1.68 14.22
N GLN A 162 -0.79 1.93 14.71
CA GLN A 162 0.09 0.96 15.36
C GLN A 162 -0.52 0.39 16.64
N ARG A 163 -1.42 1.13 17.31
CA ARG A 163 -2.15 0.60 18.48
C ARG A 163 -3.21 -0.45 18.12
N PHE A 164 -3.74 -0.42 16.90
CA PHE A 164 -4.79 -1.36 16.46
C PHE A 164 -4.20 -2.64 15.87
N VAL A 165 -3.13 -2.49 15.10
CA VAL A 165 -2.42 -3.57 14.41
C VAL A 165 -0.95 -3.20 14.29
N ARG A 166 -0.04 -4.16 14.47
CA ARG A 166 1.40 -3.87 14.40
C ARG A 166 1.85 -3.38 13.02
N HIS A 167 1.18 -3.90 12.00
CA HIS A 167 1.52 -3.75 10.59
C HIS A 167 0.41 -3.07 9.77
N PRO A 168 0.01 -1.83 10.10
CA PRO A 168 -1.17 -1.20 9.51
C PRO A 168 -1.04 -0.96 8.01
N ARG A 169 0.17 -0.75 7.49
CA ARG A 169 0.41 -0.59 6.05
C ARG A 169 0.21 -1.89 5.27
N TYR A 170 0.60 -3.05 5.82
CA TYR A 170 0.35 -4.34 5.16
C TYR A 170 -1.11 -4.74 5.21
N PHE A 171 -1.78 -4.49 6.35
CA PHE A 171 -3.22 -4.66 6.47
C PHE A 171 -3.98 -3.77 5.47
N ALA A 172 -3.57 -2.51 5.34
CA ALA A 172 -4.08 -1.60 4.32
C ALA A 172 -3.83 -2.11 2.89
N THR A 173 -2.67 -2.72 2.59
CA THR A 173 -2.43 -3.36 1.26
C THR A 173 -3.47 -4.42 0.99
N PHE A 174 -3.75 -5.29 1.96
CA PHE A 174 -4.72 -6.36 1.79
C PHE A 174 -6.12 -5.80 1.52
N ILE A 175 -6.55 -4.79 2.29
CA ILE A 175 -7.80 -4.06 2.05
C ILE A 175 -7.84 -3.48 0.64
N GLN A 176 -6.75 -2.88 0.16
CA GLN A 176 -6.66 -2.34 -1.20
C GLN A 176 -6.79 -3.45 -2.27
N LEU A 177 -6.17 -4.62 -2.08
CA LEU A 177 -6.33 -5.74 -3.02
C LEU A 177 -7.79 -6.23 -3.09
N VAL A 178 -8.44 -6.36 -1.93
CA VAL A 178 -9.87 -6.74 -1.86
C VAL A 178 -10.75 -5.67 -2.52
N GLY A 179 -10.53 -4.40 -2.20
CA GLY A 179 -11.28 -3.28 -2.79
C GLY A 179 -11.14 -3.24 -4.32
N ALA A 180 -9.92 -3.44 -4.83
CA ALA A 180 -9.69 -3.52 -6.27
C ALA A 180 -10.45 -4.69 -6.91
N ALA A 181 -10.37 -5.89 -6.34
CA ALA A 181 -11.10 -7.05 -6.86
C ALA A 181 -12.61 -6.80 -6.91
N LEU A 182 -13.18 -6.12 -5.90
CA LEU A 182 -14.60 -5.75 -5.88
C LEU A 182 -14.97 -4.69 -6.94
N VAL A 183 -14.10 -3.70 -7.20
CA VAL A 183 -14.30 -2.73 -8.28
C VAL A 183 -14.45 -3.43 -9.63
N PHE A 184 -13.57 -4.39 -9.89
CA PHE A 184 -13.57 -5.19 -11.13
C PHE A 184 -14.46 -6.44 -11.06
N ARG A 185 -15.35 -6.53 -10.05
CA ARG A 185 -16.29 -7.65 -9.85
C ARG A 185 -15.63 -9.03 -9.87
N SER A 186 -14.39 -9.19 -9.47
CA SER A 186 -13.66 -10.44 -9.69
C SER A 186 -13.62 -11.30 -8.41
N TRP A 187 -14.36 -12.41 -8.39
CA TRP A 187 -14.20 -13.40 -7.31
C TRP A 187 -12.86 -14.10 -7.40
N GLY A 188 -12.32 -14.28 -8.61
CA GLY A 188 -10.97 -14.81 -8.84
C GLY A 188 -9.90 -13.89 -8.23
N GLY A 189 -10.08 -12.58 -8.36
CA GLY A 189 -9.28 -11.57 -7.68
C GLY A 189 -9.34 -11.68 -6.16
N LEU A 190 -10.53 -11.90 -5.59
CA LEU A 190 -10.65 -12.13 -4.14
C LEU A 190 -9.90 -13.39 -3.70
N VAL A 191 -9.99 -14.47 -4.48
CA VAL A 191 -9.24 -15.71 -4.24
C VAL A 191 -7.73 -15.46 -4.35
N LEU A 192 -7.24 -14.76 -5.37
CA LEU A 192 -5.82 -14.42 -5.50
C LEU A 192 -5.32 -13.54 -4.34
N ALA A 193 -6.12 -12.56 -3.92
CA ALA A 193 -5.79 -11.73 -2.77
C ALA A 193 -5.68 -12.57 -1.48
N ALA A 194 -6.60 -13.52 -1.26
CA ALA A 194 -6.61 -14.36 -0.08
C ALA A 194 -5.56 -15.49 -0.10
N ALA A 195 -5.39 -16.17 -1.25
CA ALA A 195 -4.54 -17.36 -1.37
C ALA A 195 -3.07 -17.03 -1.63
N VAL A 196 -2.78 -15.88 -2.24
CA VAL A 196 -1.40 -15.48 -2.58
C VAL A 196 -1.04 -14.17 -1.87
N GLY A 197 -1.88 -13.15 -2.00
CA GLY A 197 -1.61 -11.83 -1.44
C GLY A 197 -1.46 -11.84 0.09
N LEU A 198 -2.39 -12.47 0.80
CA LEU A 198 -2.38 -12.55 2.26
C LEU A 198 -1.17 -13.33 2.79
N PRO A 199 -0.85 -14.55 2.30
CA PRO A 199 0.38 -15.25 2.71
C PRO A 199 1.65 -14.43 2.48
N LEU A 200 1.78 -13.75 1.33
CA LEU A 200 2.92 -12.87 1.04
C LEU A 200 3.03 -11.70 2.03
N LEU A 201 1.90 -11.10 2.42
CA LEU A 201 1.87 -10.04 3.41
C LEU A 201 2.25 -10.57 4.79
N LEU A 202 1.73 -11.73 5.19
CA LEU A 202 2.04 -12.36 6.47
C LEU A 202 3.52 -12.74 6.58
N THR A 203 4.15 -13.29 5.54
CA THR A 203 5.58 -13.60 5.55
C THR A 203 6.44 -12.35 5.70
N GLN A 204 6.07 -11.26 5.03
CA GLN A 204 6.74 -9.97 5.22
C GLN A 204 6.55 -9.42 6.62
N THR A 205 5.34 -9.47 7.19
CA THR A 205 5.11 -9.00 8.57
C THR A 205 5.99 -9.73 9.58
N ARG A 206 6.23 -11.03 9.40
CA ARG A 206 7.14 -11.82 10.25
C ARG A 206 8.60 -11.40 10.08
N SER A 207 9.02 -11.19 8.84
CA SER A 207 10.37 -10.71 8.53
C SER A 207 10.62 -9.31 9.06
N GLU A 208 9.59 -8.46 9.05
CA GLU A 208 9.65 -7.11 9.60
C GLU A 208 9.63 -7.12 11.13
N ASP A 209 8.80 -7.94 11.76
CA ASP A 209 8.80 -8.14 13.22
C ASP A 209 10.18 -8.56 13.73
N ALA A 210 10.87 -9.47 13.03
CA ALA A 210 12.21 -9.93 13.40
C ALA A 210 13.27 -8.81 13.35
N ARG A 211 13.04 -7.76 12.55
CA ARG A 211 13.94 -6.60 12.49
C ARG A 211 13.50 -5.49 13.42
N LEU A 212 12.19 -5.36 13.65
CA LEU A 212 11.64 -4.46 14.66
C LEU A 212 12.02 -4.89 16.08
N SER A 213 12.19 -6.18 16.34
CA SER A 213 12.71 -6.65 17.63
C SER A 213 14.10 -6.11 17.92
N ASP A 214 14.96 -6.04 16.90
CA ASP A 214 16.32 -5.51 17.05
C ASP A 214 16.32 -3.98 17.25
N LEU A 215 15.39 -3.29 16.59
CA LEU A 215 15.25 -1.83 16.65
C LEU A 215 14.57 -1.33 17.93
N LEU A 216 13.52 -2.01 18.40
CA LEU A 216 12.69 -1.60 19.53
C LEU A 216 13.07 -2.31 20.84
N LYS A 217 13.98 -3.29 20.80
CA LYS A 217 14.53 -4.02 21.95
C LYS A 217 13.46 -4.40 23.00
N SER A 218 13.56 -3.86 24.22
CA SER A 218 12.66 -4.18 25.34
C SER A 218 11.23 -3.68 25.11
N GLU A 219 11.03 -2.58 24.39
CA GLU A 219 9.69 -2.05 24.07
C GLU A 219 8.93 -2.98 23.11
N PHE A 220 9.66 -3.75 22.28
CA PHE A 220 9.04 -4.67 21.32
C PHE A 220 8.22 -5.75 22.02
N LYS A 221 8.75 -6.35 23.10
CA LYS A 221 8.06 -7.43 23.81
C LYS A 221 6.70 -6.96 24.32
N THR A 222 6.69 -5.85 25.07
CA THR A 222 5.47 -5.20 25.59
C THR A 222 4.49 -4.84 24.46
N TYR A 223 5.01 -4.37 23.33
CA TYR A 223 4.19 -4.04 22.15
C TYR A 223 3.56 -5.29 21.52
N THR A 224 4.29 -6.39 21.39
CA THR A 224 3.76 -7.62 20.79
C THR A 224 2.71 -8.33 21.63
N GLU A 225 2.76 -8.17 22.97
CA GLU A 225 1.76 -8.69 23.90
C GLU A 225 0.45 -7.88 23.87
N SER A 226 0.54 -6.58 23.58
CA SER A 226 -0.61 -5.67 23.57
C SER A 226 -1.29 -5.54 22.22
N VAL A 227 -0.55 -5.69 21.11
CA VAL A 227 -1.05 -5.43 19.75
C VAL A 227 -0.90 -6.66 18.84
N PRO A 228 -1.97 -7.08 18.14
CA PRO A 228 -1.93 -8.19 17.20
C PRO A 228 -1.10 -7.87 15.96
N ALA A 229 -0.49 -8.90 15.36
CA ALA A 229 0.40 -8.75 14.21
C ALA A 229 -0.28 -8.12 12.99
N PHE A 230 -1.42 -8.68 12.55
CA PHE A 230 -2.03 -8.34 11.26
C PHE A 230 -3.54 -8.08 11.31
N TRP A 231 -4.30 -8.83 12.10
CA TRP A 231 -5.73 -8.60 12.23
C TRP A 231 -6.01 -7.66 13.40
N PRO A 232 -6.68 -6.51 13.21
CA PRO A 232 -6.95 -5.58 14.29
C PRO A 232 -7.84 -6.23 15.35
N ARG A 233 -7.52 -5.98 16.62
CA ARG A 233 -8.40 -6.30 17.75
C ARG A 233 -9.11 -5.02 18.15
N PHE A 234 -10.42 -4.99 17.96
CA PHE A 234 -11.27 -3.98 18.58
C PHE A 234 -11.49 -4.45 20.02
N ARG A 235 -10.75 -3.86 20.96
CA ARG A 235 -11.05 -3.96 22.39
C ARG A 235 -11.94 -2.80 22.78
#